data_AF-F6J5Y8-F1
#
_entry.id   AF-F6J5Y8-F1
#
_cell.length_a   1.000
_cell.length_b   1.000
_cell.length_c   1.000
_cell.angle_alpha   90.00
_cell.angle_beta   90.00
_cell.angle_gamma   90.00
#
_symmetry.space_group_name_H-M   'P 1'
#
loop_
_entity.id
_entity.type
_entity.pdbx_description
1 polymer ?
#
loop_
_entity_poly.entity_id
_entity_poly.type
_entity_poly.pdbx_seq_one_letter_code
_entity_poly.pdbx_strand_id
1 'polypeptide(L)'
;MRLHLAAILILCIEHVTKAVAQGMPISPCPKVFQYRFDGSEWFGLMAVRSPDGHQPLHIRVTLSMRGKPTTNYLGEIELLTRGKFTHNAPVLYKIRFPKHHFPPKLLLMSANNHVICFGSGEHSIFMTQIQLEH
;
A
#
# COMPACT_ATOMS: atom_id res chain seq x y z
N MET A 1 9.82 41.35 -5.13
CA MET A 1 10.33 39.95 -5.04
C MET A 1 9.99 39.23 -3.73
N ARG A 2 10.18 39.83 -2.54
CA ARG A 2 9.93 39.13 -1.25
C ARG A 2 8.46 38.71 -1.00
N LEU A 3 7.50 39.48 -1.50
CA LEU A 3 6.06 39.21 -1.31
C LEU A 3 5.56 37.98 -2.10
N HIS A 4 6.13 37.72 -3.29
CA HIS A 4 5.77 36.57 -4.12
C HIS A 4 6.29 35.25 -3.54
N LEU A 5 7.49 35.25 -2.94
CA LEU A 5 8.05 34.08 -2.26
C LEU A 5 7.21 33.66 -1.05
N ALA A 6 6.72 34.64 -0.27
CA ALA A 6 5.85 34.35 0.88
C ALA A 6 4.49 33.77 0.43
N ALA A 7 3.88 34.33 -0.63
CA ALA A 7 2.62 33.83 -1.17
C ALA A 7 2.74 32.40 -1.72
N ILE A 8 3.82 32.09 -2.43
CA ILE A 8 4.10 30.73 -2.93
C ILE A 8 4.30 29.77 -1.75
N LEU A 9 5.04 30.17 -0.71
CA LEU A 9 5.27 29.35 0.48
C LEU A 9 3.96 29.03 1.20
N ILE A 10 3.06 30.01 1.37
CA ILE A 10 1.75 29.84 2.00
C ILE A 10 0.87 28.88 1.18
N LEU A 11 0.83 29.04 -0.15
CA LEU A 11 0.09 28.15 -1.05
C LEU A 11 0.62 26.71 -1.01
N CYS A 12 1.93 26.51 -0.88
CA CYS A 12 2.51 25.17 -0.71
C CYS A 12 2.10 24.54 0.63
N ILE A 13 2.10 25.31 1.72
CA ILE A 13 1.71 24.83 3.05
C ILE A 13 0.21 24.42 3.08
N GLU A 14 -0.65 25.18 2.40
CA GLU A 14 -2.09 24.84 2.29
C GLU A 14 -2.36 23.56 1.50
N HIS A 15 -1.60 23.29 0.43
CA HIS A 15 -1.77 22.05 -0.34
C HIS A 15 -1.26 20.82 0.41
N VAL A 16 -0.17 20.94 1.16
CA VAL A 16 0.38 19.83 1.96
C VAL A 16 -0.57 19.47 3.12
N THR A 17 -1.18 20.46 3.76
CA THR A 17 -2.12 20.22 4.88
C THR A 17 -3.42 19.55 4.44
N LYS A 18 -3.96 19.88 3.25
CA LYS A 18 -5.16 19.19 2.72
C LYS A 18 -4.90 17.72 2.39
N ALA A 19 -3.72 17.37 1.87
CA ALA A 19 -3.37 15.98 1.57
C ALA A 19 -3.26 15.11 2.84
N VAL A 20 -2.79 15.69 3.95
CA VAL A 20 -2.74 15.02 5.26
C VAL A 20 -4.14 14.90 5.89
N ALA A 21 -5.03 15.87 5.66
CA ALA A 21 -6.36 15.92 6.26
C ALA A 21 -7.36 14.87 5.72
N GLN A 22 -7.06 14.18 4.60
CA GLN A 22 -7.98 13.20 4.01
C GLN A 22 -7.81 11.74 4.49
N GLY A 23 -7.01 11.49 5.53
CA GLY A 23 -6.88 10.14 6.09
C GLY A 23 -6.22 9.12 5.13
N MET A 24 -5.46 9.62 4.14
CA MET A 24 -4.71 8.79 3.20
C MET A 24 -3.56 8.11 3.94
N PRO A 25 -3.49 6.77 3.98
CA PRO A 25 -2.40 6.08 4.63
C PRO A 25 -1.11 6.31 3.85
N ILE A 26 -0.03 6.53 4.58
CA ILE A 26 1.31 6.66 4.03
C ILE A 26 1.91 5.25 3.98
N SER A 27 2.47 4.88 2.83
CA SER A 27 3.18 3.61 2.72
C SER A 27 4.45 3.63 3.58
N PRO A 28 4.69 2.59 4.41
CA PRO A 28 5.95 2.46 5.13
C PRO A 28 7.15 2.20 4.21
N CYS A 29 6.92 1.68 2.99
CA CYS A 29 7.98 1.42 2.00
C CYS A 29 7.56 1.90 0.60
N PRO A 30 7.62 3.22 0.32
CA PRO A 30 7.12 3.81 -0.93
C PRO A 30 7.76 3.26 -2.22
N LYS A 31 8.96 2.68 -2.12
CA LYS A 31 9.67 2.06 -3.25
C LYS A 31 9.14 0.67 -3.62
N VAL A 32 8.43 0.00 -2.69
CA VAL A 32 7.94 -1.38 -2.84
C VAL A 32 6.42 -1.40 -2.92
N PHE A 33 5.74 -0.57 -2.13
CA PHE A 33 4.29 -0.51 -2.03
C PHE A 33 3.79 0.92 -1.99
N GLN A 34 2.69 1.20 -2.68
CA GLN A 34 2.05 2.51 -2.71
C GLN A 34 0.53 2.37 -2.64
N TYR A 35 -0.11 3.25 -1.86
CA TYR A 35 -1.55 3.43 -1.91
C TYR A 35 -1.93 4.25 -3.13
N ARG A 36 -2.96 3.81 -3.84
CA ARG A 36 -3.50 4.48 -5.03
C ARG A 36 -5.03 4.52 -4.95
N PHE A 37 -5.60 5.55 -5.57
CA PHE A 37 -7.03 5.72 -5.72
C PHE A 37 -7.33 5.89 -7.21
N ASP A 38 -8.28 5.13 -7.75
CA ASP A 38 -8.65 5.18 -9.18
C ASP A 38 -9.88 6.07 -9.46
N GLY A 39 -10.40 6.77 -8.44
CA GLY A 39 -11.64 7.55 -8.53
C GLY A 39 -12.84 6.83 -7.93
N SER A 40 -12.76 5.51 -7.74
CA SER A 40 -13.81 4.70 -7.13
C SER A 40 -13.33 4.04 -5.83
N GLU A 41 -12.16 3.41 -5.85
CA GLU A 41 -11.67 2.63 -4.72
C GLU A 41 -10.18 2.82 -4.46
N TRP A 42 -9.81 2.61 -3.19
CA TRP A 42 -8.41 2.52 -2.79
C TRP A 42 -7.87 1.13 -3.09
N PHE A 43 -6.63 1.07 -3.57
CA PHE A 43 -5.90 -0.17 -3.77
C PHE A 43 -4.42 0.03 -3.47
N GLY A 44 -3.72 -1.08 -3.23
CA GLY A 44 -2.28 -1.12 -3.12
C GLY A 44 -1.64 -1.47 -4.46
N LEU A 45 -0.59 -0.78 -4.85
CA LEU A 45 0.28 -1.16 -5.95
C LEU A 45 1.62 -1.59 -5.39
N MET A 46 2.08 -2.79 -5.72
CA MET A 46 3.39 -3.29 -5.29
C MET A 46 4.28 -3.73 -6.45
N ALA A 47 5.58 -3.46 -6.30
CA ALA A 47 6.63 -3.84 -7.23
C ALA A 47 7.66 -4.69 -6.48
N VAL A 48 7.62 -6.01 -6.69
CA VAL A 48 8.41 -6.98 -5.93
C VAL A 48 9.44 -7.62 -6.85
N ARG A 49 10.71 -7.66 -6.43
CA ARG A 49 11.75 -8.42 -7.11
C ARG A 49 11.91 -9.77 -6.44
N SER A 50 12.12 -10.82 -7.23
CA SER A 50 12.46 -12.14 -6.68
C SER A 50 13.83 -12.05 -5.99
N PRO A 51 13.93 -12.36 -4.68
CA PRO A 51 15.22 -12.40 -3.98
C PRO A 51 16.16 -13.42 -4.62
N ASP A 52 15.60 -14.55 -5.08
CA ASP A 52 16.37 -15.74 -5.47
C ASP A 52 16.36 -16.02 -6.98
N GLY A 53 15.74 -15.14 -7.79
CA GLY A 53 15.78 -15.12 -9.27
C GLY A 53 15.16 -16.31 -10.02
N HIS A 54 15.12 -17.48 -9.40
CA HIS A 54 14.78 -18.77 -9.99
C HIS A 54 13.60 -19.47 -9.32
N GLN A 55 13.13 -18.95 -8.18
CA GLN A 55 11.97 -19.50 -7.47
C GLN A 55 10.70 -18.72 -7.82
N PRO A 56 9.54 -19.39 -7.89
CA PRO A 56 8.25 -18.72 -7.91
C PRO A 56 8.13 -17.72 -6.76
N LEU A 57 7.58 -16.55 -7.04
CA LEU A 57 7.34 -15.52 -6.02
C LEU A 57 6.12 -15.90 -5.20
N HIS A 58 6.34 -16.26 -3.94
CA HIS A 58 5.29 -16.36 -2.93
C HIS A 58 5.22 -15.05 -2.15
N ILE A 59 4.09 -14.35 -2.25
CA ILE A 59 3.90 -13.05 -1.63
C ILE A 59 2.92 -13.18 -0.46
N ARG A 60 3.28 -12.60 0.69
CA ARG A 60 2.40 -12.45 1.84
C ARG A 60 2.29 -10.99 2.23
N VAL A 61 1.07 -10.52 2.43
CA VAL A 61 0.78 -9.14 2.83
C VAL A 61 -0.14 -9.17 4.05
N THR A 62 0.33 -8.59 5.15
CA THR A 62 -0.47 -8.39 6.36
C THR A 62 -0.91 -6.93 6.43
N LEU A 63 -2.21 -6.73 6.54
CA LEU A 63 -2.89 -5.45 6.62
C LEU A 63 -3.58 -5.32 7.98
N SER A 64 -3.70 -4.10 8.48
CA SER A 64 -4.48 -3.78 9.68
C SER A 64 -5.57 -2.77 9.37
N MET A 65 -6.78 -3.05 9.84
CA MET A 65 -7.93 -2.17 9.68
C MET A 65 -8.62 -1.89 11.01
N ARG A 66 -9.28 -0.74 11.09
CA ARG A 66 -10.11 -0.38 12.23
C ARG A 66 -11.43 -1.14 12.17
N GLY A 67 -11.85 -1.68 13.30
CA GLY A 67 -13.13 -2.35 13.44
C GLY A 67 -13.18 -3.73 12.78
N LYS A 68 -14.39 -4.29 12.71
CA LYS A 68 -14.67 -5.63 12.17
C LYS A 68 -14.92 -5.54 10.65
N PRO A 69 -14.48 -6.54 9.86
CA PRO A 69 -14.87 -6.64 8.46
C PRO A 69 -16.39 -6.61 8.30
N THR A 70 -16.87 -5.78 7.38
CA THR A 70 -18.30 -5.64 7.04
C THR A 70 -18.76 -6.64 5.99
N THR A 71 -17.81 -7.30 5.31
CA THR A 71 -18.05 -8.28 4.24
C THR A 71 -17.16 -9.51 4.42
N ASN A 72 -17.56 -10.63 3.82
CA ASN A 72 -16.73 -11.84 3.77
C ASN A 72 -15.55 -11.70 2.78
N TYR A 73 -15.59 -10.71 1.89
CA TYR A 73 -14.46 -10.36 1.04
C TYR A 73 -13.43 -9.57 1.85
N LEU A 74 -12.24 -10.15 2.04
CA LEU A 74 -11.14 -9.56 2.82
C LEU A 74 -10.08 -8.89 1.95
N GLY A 75 -10.24 -8.90 0.63
CA GLY A 75 -9.25 -8.44 -0.34
C GLY A 75 -8.57 -9.59 -1.07
N GLU A 76 -7.75 -9.24 -2.06
CA GLU A 76 -6.98 -10.22 -2.85
C GLU A 76 -5.71 -9.57 -3.44
N ILE A 77 -4.76 -10.42 -3.83
CA ILE A 77 -3.55 -10.02 -4.56
C ILE A 77 -3.71 -10.48 -6.01
N GLU A 78 -3.64 -9.52 -6.93
CA GLU A 78 -3.76 -9.70 -8.37
C GLU A 78 -2.42 -9.44 -9.06
N LEU A 79 -1.95 -10.40 -9.86
CA LEU A 79 -0.75 -10.23 -10.70
C LEU A 79 -1.05 -9.32 -11.90
N LEU A 80 -0.29 -8.23 -12.05
CA LEU A 80 -0.44 -7.30 -13.16
C LEU A 80 0.56 -7.57 -14.30
N THR A 81 1.78 -7.99 -13.99
CA THR A 81 2.79 -8.27 -15.01
C THR A 81 2.44 -9.54 -15.81
N ARG A 82 2.50 -9.46 -17.14
CA ARG A 82 2.26 -10.58 -18.06
C ARG A 82 3.56 -10.98 -18.77
N GLY A 83 3.75 -12.28 -19.04
CA GLY A 83 4.85 -12.79 -19.86
C GLY A 83 6.07 -13.31 -19.07
N LYS A 84 7.18 -13.54 -19.77
CA LYS A 84 8.43 -14.04 -19.17
C LYS A 84 9.19 -12.88 -18.51
N PHE A 85 9.56 -13.07 -17.24
CA PHE A 85 10.32 -12.11 -16.47
C PHE A 85 11.79 -12.14 -16.89
N THR A 86 12.37 -11.00 -17.23
CA THR A 86 13.83 -10.88 -17.34
C THR A 86 14.43 -10.97 -15.94
N HIS A 87 15.62 -11.56 -15.81
CA HIS A 87 16.38 -11.54 -14.55
C HIS A 87 16.37 -10.11 -13.98
N ASN A 88 15.91 -9.94 -12.75
CA ASN A 88 15.88 -8.68 -11.99
C ASN A 88 14.76 -7.65 -12.34
N ALA A 89 13.81 -7.97 -13.24
CA ALA A 89 12.63 -7.12 -13.42
C ALA A 89 11.67 -7.25 -12.22
N PRO A 90 11.10 -6.14 -11.71
CA PRO A 90 10.07 -6.21 -10.69
C PRO A 90 8.77 -6.78 -11.27
N VAL A 91 8.14 -7.65 -10.50
CA VAL A 91 6.79 -8.15 -10.75
C VAL A 91 5.80 -7.21 -10.08
N LEU A 92 4.82 -6.74 -10.86
CA LEU A 92 3.82 -5.80 -10.41
C LEU A 92 2.57 -6.54 -9.97
N TYR A 93 2.01 -6.13 -8.84
CA TYR A 93 0.75 -6.65 -8.32
C TYR A 93 -0.16 -5.53 -7.84
N LYS A 94 -1.46 -5.76 -7.94
CA LYS A 94 -2.52 -4.94 -7.34
C LYS A 94 -3.05 -5.67 -6.11
N ILE A 95 -3.07 -4.98 -4.97
CA ILE A 95 -3.74 -5.44 -3.75
C ILE A 95 -5.09 -4.75 -3.71
N ARG A 96 -6.16 -5.52 -3.86
CA ARG A 96 -7.52 -5.03 -3.69
C ARG A 96 -7.89 -5.12 -2.21
N PHE A 97 -8.37 -4.02 -1.66
CA PHE A 97 -8.75 -3.95 -0.26
C PHE A 97 -10.21 -4.37 -0.06
N PRO A 98 -10.60 -4.82 1.15
CA PRO A 98 -12.00 -5.00 1.47
C PRO A 98 -12.74 -3.67 1.34
N LYS A 99 -14.02 -3.70 0.93
CA LYS A 99 -14.85 -2.49 0.80
C LYS A 99 -15.07 -1.90 2.19
N HIS A 100 -14.30 -0.86 2.49
CA HIS A 100 -14.30 -0.17 3.77
C HIS A 100 -14.13 1.33 3.56
N HIS A 101 -14.63 2.14 4.50
CA HIS A 101 -14.57 3.62 4.39
C HIS A 101 -13.14 4.15 4.30
N PHE A 102 -12.18 3.42 4.90
CA PHE A 102 -10.77 3.76 4.90
C PHE A 102 -9.93 2.57 4.45
N PRO A 103 -8.89 2.78 3.62
CA PRO A 103 -7.93 1.74 3.26
C PRO A 103 -7.18 1.23 4.51
N PRO A 104 -6.89 -0.08 4.58
CA PRO A 104 -6.15 -0.66 5.68
C PRO A 104 -4.66 -0.26 5.65
N LYS A 105 -4.03 -0.19 6.83
CA LYS A 105 -2.59 0.08 6.97
C LYS A 105 -1.76 -1.16 6.72
N LEU A 106 -0.65 -1.00 6.00
CA LEU A 106 0.32 -2.05 5.77
C LEU A 106 1.13 -2.34 7.04
N LEU A 107 1.02 -3.56 7.54
CA LEU A 107 1.81 -4.05 8.68
C LEU A 107 3.11 -4.70 8.22
N LEU A 108 3.00 -5.66 7.30
CA LEU A 108 4.11 -6.50 6.88
C LEU A 108 3.91 -6.97 5.45
N MET A 109 5.00 -7.01 4.69
CA MET A 109 5.07 -7.71 3.41
C MET A 109 6.28 -8.61 3.39
N SER A 110 6.11 -9.82 2.87
CA SER A 110 7.22 -10.71 2.55
C SER A 110 7.11 -11.28 1.15
N ALA A 111 8.28 -11.57 0.59
CA ALA A 111 8.45 -12.30 -0.66
C ALA A 111 9.37 -13.49 -0.40
N ASN A 112 8.90 -14.71 -0.70
CA ASN A 112 9.61 -15.96 -0.40
C ASN A 112 10.10 -16.01 1.06
N ASN A 113 9.20 -15.63 1.98
CA ASN A 113 9.45 -15.56 3.43
C ASN A 113 10.48 -14.51 3.88
N HIS A 114 11.06 -13.71 2.98
CA HIS A 114 11.89 -12.57 3.31
C HIS A 114 11.04 -11.31 3.48
N VAL A 115 11.15 -10.64 4.63
CA VAL A 115 10.44 -9.38 4.88
C VAL A 115 11.00 -8.29 3.98
N ILE A 116 10.16 -7.73 3.12
CA ILE A 116 10.50 -6.66 2.17
C ILE A 116 9.91 -5.31 2.57
N CYS A 117 8.95 -5.31 3.51
CA CYS A 117 8.39 -4.10 4.08
C CYS A 117 7.76 -4.37 5.44
N PHE A 118 7.91 -3.41 6.37
CA PHE A 118 7.23 -3.43 7.66
C PHE A 118 6.77 -2.02 8.03
N GLY A 119 5.63 -1.90 8.69
CA GLY A 119 5.03 -0.63 9.10
C GLY A 119 4.31 -0.72 10.44
N SER A 120 3.87 0.43 10.94
CA SER A 120 3.03 0.51 12.13
C SER A 120 1.58 0.15 11.80
N GLY A 121 0.94 -0.59 12.69
CA GLY A 121 -0.46 -0.96 12.54
C GLY A 121 -1.45 0.17 12.77
N GLU A 122 -2.72 -0.17 12.61
CA GLU A 122 -3.81 0.67 13.07
C GLU A 122 -3.83 0.72 14.61
N HIS A 123 -3.79 1.93 15.15
CA HIS A 123 -3.88 2.17 16.60
C HIS A 123 -5.34 2.42 16.94
N SER A 124 -6.04 1.36 17.33
CA SER A 124 -7.46 1.40 17.69
C SER A 124 -7.75 0.36 18.76
N ILE A 125 -8.71 0.65 19.64
CA ILE A 125 -9.23 -0.30 20.63
C ILE A 125 -9.83 -1.56 19.98
N PHE A 126 -10.33 -1.43 18.75
CA PHE A 126 -10.78 -2.54 17.92
C PHE A 126 -10.03 -2.49 16.59
N MET A 127 -9.19 -3.49 16.36
CA MET A 127 -8.43 -3.66 15.13
C MET A 127 -8.58 -5.08 14.61
N THR A 128 -8.58 -5.22 13.29
CA THR A 128 -8.56 -6.51 12.61
C THR A 128 -7.31 -6.59 11.76
N GLN A 129 -6.62 -7.73 11.82
CA GLN A 129 -5.54 -8.04 10.89
C GLN A 129 -6.05 -8.96 9.79
N ILE A 130 -5.67 -8.65 8.56
CA ILE A 130 -5.98 -9.45 7.37
C ILE A 130 -4.66 -9.88 6.75
N GLN A 131 -4.53 -11.15 6.42
CA GLN A 131 -3.40 -11.69 5.68
C GLN A 131 -3.88 -12.14 4.30
N LEU A 132 -3.20 -11.66 3.27
CA LEU A 132 -3.42 -12.03 1.87
C LEU A 132 -2.17 -12.73 1.35
N GLU A 133 -2.35 -13.75 0.50
CA GLU A 133 -1.26 -14.52 -0.11
C GLU A 133 -1.48 -14.76 -1.60
N HIS A 134 -0.39 -14.87 -2.36
CA HIS A 134 -0.36 -15.21 -3.78
C HIS A 134 0.90 -16.01 -4.12
#